data_AF-A0A482TMY7-F1
#
_entry.id   AF-A0A482TMY7-F1
#
_cell.length_a   1.000
_cell.length_b   1.000
_cell.length_c   1.000
_cell.angle_alpha   90.00
_cell.angle_beta   90.00
_cell.angle_gamma   90.00
#
_symmetry.space_group_name_H-M   'P 1'
#
loop_
_entity.id
_entity.type
_entity.pdbx_description
1 polymer ?
#
loop_
_entity_poly.entity_id
_entity_poly.type
_entity_poly.pdbx_seq_one_letter_code
_entity_poly.pdbx_strand_id
1 'polypeptide(L)'
;MSTSILQSILHKSKENKEIISIWQYNTDKGSLVGYITEINEEYIGFRHFTRFGKQDGIIFIKVANIKNIDFNDDYVKVMECLIEYSDIIDKPSDFSINLNQAENWQFNAI
;
A
#
# COMPACT_ATOMS: atom_id res chain seq x y z
N MET A 1 10.63 -32.62 3.69
CA MET A 1 9.31 -32.37 3.06
C MET A 1 9.54 -31.46 1.87
N SER A 2 8.84 -31.70 0.75
CA SER A 2 8.92 -30.81 -0.42
C SER A 2 8.18 -29.50 -0.09
N THR A 3 8.91 -28.40 0.06
CA THR A 3 8.33 -27.07 0.25
C THR A 3 7.55 -26.68 -1.01
N SER A 4 6.30 -26.26 -0.86
CA SER A 4 5.52 -25.82 -2.02
C SER A 4 6.17 -24.57 -2.64
N ILE A 5 5.99 -24.39 -3.96
CA ILE A 5 6.49 -23.18 -4.66
C ILE A 5 5.98 -21.90 -3.99
N LEU A 6 4.73 -21.91 -3.52
CA LEU A 6 4.12 -20.81 -2.79
C LEU A 6 4.87 -20.51 -1.49
N GLN A 7 5.14 -21.53 -0.67
CA GLN A 7 5.91 -21.33 0.57
C GLN A 7 7.30 -20.78 0.29
N SER A 8 7.99 -21.30 -0.73
CA SER A 8 9.31 -20.78 -1.12
C SER A 8 9.26 -19.30 -1.52
N ILE A 9 8.23 -18.88 -2.26
CA ILE A 9 8.02 -17.47 -2.63
C ILE A 9 7.75 -16.60 -1.40
N LEU A 10 6.87 -17.06 -0.50
CA LEU A 10 6.55 -16.33 0.73
C LEU A 10 7.79 -16.16 1.62
N HIS A 11 8.59 -17.22 1.80
CA HIS A 11 9.82 -17.18 2.57
C HIS A 11 10.85 -16.23 1.95
N LYS A 12 11.08 -16.31 0.64
CA LYS A 12 11.97 -15.39 -0.09
C LYS A 12 11.54 -13.93 0.07
N SER A 13 10.25 -13.64 -0.13
CA SER A 13 9.72 -12.28 0.00
C SER A 13 9.88 -11.74 1.43
N LYS A 14 9.67 -12.59 2.45
CA LYS A 14 9.91 -12.24 3.86
C LYS A 14 11.38 -11.90 4.13
N GLU A 15 12.31 -12.75 3.69
CA GLU A 15 13.75 -12.57 3.90
C GLU A 15 14.27 -11.28 3.27
N ASN A 16 13.80 -10.98 2.06
CA ASN A 16 14.23 -9.81 1.31
C ASN A 16 13.42 -8.54 1.62
N LYS A 17 12.35 -8.64 2.42
CA LYS A 17 11.34 -7.58 2.61
C LYS A 17 10.83 -7.01 1.28
N GLU A 18 10.63 -7.90 0.30
CA GLU A 18 10.12 -7.53 -1.03
C GLU A 18 8.68 -7.02 -0.90
N ILE A 19 8.37 -5.87 -1.52
CA ILE A 19 6.98 -5.46 -1.71
C ILE A 19 6.34 -6.43 -2.69
N ILE A 20 5.20 -6.98 -2.30
CA ILE A 20 4.40 -7.90 -3.11
C ILE A 20 2.94 -7.47 -3.07
N SER A 21 2.20 -7.92 -4.07
CA SER A 21 0.76 -7.76 -4.18
C SER A 21 0.09 -9.12 -4.00
N ILE A 22 -0.80 -9.25 -3.02
CA ILE A 22 -1.52 -10.49 -2.71
C ILE A 22 -2.99 -10.33 -3.10
N TRP A 23 -3.44 -11.20 -3.99
CA TRP A 23 -4.85 -11.34 -4.32
C TRP A 23 -5.46 -12.48 -3.52
N GLN A 24 -6.67 -12.26 -3.01
CA GLN A 24 -7.38 -13.28 -2.25
C GLN A 24 -8.58 -13.81 -3.03
N TYR A 25 -9.01 -15.03 -2.72
CA TYR A 25 -10.31 -15.53 -3.16
C TYR A 25 -11.45 -14.78 -2.46
N ASN A 26 -12.59 -14.66 -3.15
CA ASN A 26 -13.85 -14.14 -2.60
C ASN A 26 -13.76 -12.73 -1.99
N THR A 27 -12.90 -11.86 -2.55
CA THR A 27 -12.85 -10.44 -2.21
C THR A 27 -13.01 -9.58 -3.46
N ASP A 28 -13.84 -8.55 -3.35
CA ASP A 28 -13.99 -7.53 -4.39
C ASP A 28 -13.02 -6.35 -4.20
N LYS A 29 -12.20 -6.38 -3.13
CA LYS A 29 -11.42 -5.22 -2.65
C LYS A 29 -10.05 -5.05 -3.32
N GLY A 30 -9.81 -5.65 -4.48
CA GLY A 30 -8.51 -5.60 -5.15
C GLY A 30 -7.40 -6.36 -4.40
N SER A 31 -6.14 -6.14 -4.79
CA SER A 31 -5.00 -6.75 -4.12
C SER A 31 -4.56 -5.98 -2.87
N LEU A 32 -3.91 -6.70 -1.96
CA LEU A 32 -3.25 -6.15 -0.79
C LEU A 32 -1.78 -5.96 -1.10
N VAL A 33 -1.25 -4.76 -0.86
CA VAL A 33 0.16 -4.45 -1.15
C VAL A 33 0.95 -4.30 0.14
N GLY A 34 2.16 -4.84 0.16
CA GLY A 34 3.04 -4.77 1.32
C GLY A 34 4.09 -5.87 1.36
N TYR A 35 4.62 -6.14 2.54
CA TYR A 35 5.64 -7.17 2.73
C TYR A 35 5.29 -8.11 3.87
N ILE A 36 5.84 -9.33 3.81
CA ILE A 36 5.59 -10.37 4.79
C ILE A 36 6.42 -10.10 6.06
N THR A 37 5.75 -10.11 7.21
CA THR A 37 6.37 -9.94 8.53
C THR A 37 6.59 -11.27 9.24
N GLU A 38 5.66 -12.21 9.09
CA GLU A 38 5.71 -13.53 9.69
C GLU A 38 4.98 -14.57 8.84
N ILE A 39 5.37 -15.83 8.99
CA ILE A 39 4.80 -16.98 8.26
C ILE A 39 4.68 -18.11 9.26
N ASN A 40 3.51 -18.74 9.30
CA ASN A 40 3.29 -20.05 9.89
C ASN A 40 2.55 -20.95 8.87
N GLU A 41 2.09 -22.12 9.31
CA GLU A 41 1.47 -23.11 8.41
C GLU A 41 0.10 -22.66 7.85
N GLU A 42 -0.68 -21.90 8.63
CA GLU A 42 -2.05 -21.51 8.26
C GLU A 42 -2.16 -20.04 7.81
N TYR A 43 -1.32 -19.16 8.36
CA TYR A 43 -1.39 -17.71 8.16
C TYR A 43 -0.04 -17.09 7.82
N ILE A 44 -0.11 -15.97 7.11
CA ILE A 44 0.97 -14.99 7.01
C ILE A 44 0.54 -13.71 7.72
N GLY A 45 1.49 -13.07 8.41
CA GLY A 45 1.34 -11.69 8.86
C GLY A 45 1.93 -10.75 7.81
N PHE A 46 1.17 -9.74 7.41
CA PHE A 46 1.48 -8.90 6.26
C PHE A 46 1.41 -7.42 6.65
N ARG A 47 2.54 -6.70 6.51
CA ARG A 47 2.57 -5.24 6.69
C ARG A 47 1.91 -4.61 5.48
N HIS A 48 0.67 -4.14 5.66
CA HIS A 48 -0.11 -3.56 4.58
C HIS A 48 0.20 -2.08 4.38
N PHE A 49 0.14 -1.63 3.13
CA PHE A 49 0.16 -0.23 2.74
C PHE A 49 -1.12 0.12 1.98
N THR A 50 -1.70 1.27 2.29
CA THR A 50 -2.78 1.85 1.48
C THR A 50 -2.33 2.07 0.04
N ARG A 51 -3.28 2.24 -0.88
CA ARG A 51 -3.03 2.64 -2.28
C ARG A 51 -2.23 3.95 -2.45
N PHE A 52 -2.01 4.71 -1.38
CA PHE A 52 -1.27 5.96 -1.37
C PHE A 52 0.14 5.80 -0.78
N GLY A 53 0.61 4.57 -0.55
CA GLY A 53 1.93 4.31 0.02
C GLY A 53 2.01 4.46 1.54
N LYS A 54 0.90 4.79 2.22
CA LYS A 54 0.87 4.93 3.69
C LYS A 54 0.74 3.59 4.38
N GLN A 55 1.47 3.40 5.48
CA GLN A 55 1.38 2.21 6.31
C GLN A 55 -0.01 2.06 6.96
N ASP A 56 -0.61 0.89 6.82
CA ASP A 56 -1.99 0.57 7.24
C ASP A 56 -2.03 -0.71 8.11
N GLY A 57 -1.19 -0.73 9.15
CA GLY A 57 -1.19 -1.81 10.15
C GLY A 57 -0.56 -3.13 9.68
N ILE A 58 -0.87 -4.21 10.41
CA ILE A 58 -0.52 -5.60 10.06
C ILE A 58 -1.84 -6.35 9.90
N ILE A 59 -1.96 -7.11 8.82
CA ILE A 59 -3.12 -7.98 8.57
C ILE A 59 -2.67 -9.44 8.53
N PHE A 60 -3.53 -10.34 9.01
CA PHE A 60 -3.31 -11.77 8.95
C PHE A 60 -4.12 -12.38 7.81
N ILE A 61 -3.44 -13.07 6.91
CA ILE A 61 -4.03 -13.66 5.71
C ILE A 61 -3.87 -15.18 5.81
N LYS A 62 -4.97 -15.93 5.67
CA LYS A 62 -4.90 -17.39 5.55
C LYS A 62 -4.17 -17.75 4.27
N VAL A 63 -3.17 -18.63 4.34
CA VAL A 63 -2.43 -19.10 3.15
C VAL A 63 -3.39 -19.72 2.13
N ALA A 64 -4.40 -20.45 2.60
CA ALA A 64 -5.43 -21.06 1.75
C ALA A 64 -6.30 -20.04 0.99
N ASN A 65 -6.33 -18.77 1.42
CA ASN A 65 -7.10 -17.71 0.76
C ASN A 65 -6.29 -16.99 -0.33
N ILE A 66 -4.98 -17.25 -0.46
CA ILE A 66 -4.13 -16.61 -1.46
C ILE A 66 -4.46 -17.19 -2.84
N LYS A 67 -4.89 -16.33 -3.76
CA LYS A 67 -5.22 -16.68 -5.14
C LYS A 67 -3.99 -16.55 -6.06
N ASN A 68 -3.29 -15.42 -5.97
CA ASN A 68 -2.03 -15.17 -6.67
C ASN A 68 -1.20 -14.13 -5.91
N ILE A 69 0.10 -14.14 -6.20
CA ILE A 69 1.07 -13.19 -5.68
C ILE A 69 1.78 -12.58 -6.89
N ASP A 70 1.73 -11.26 -6.99
CA ASP A 70 2.48 -10.51 -7.99
C ASP A 70 3.70 -9.87 -7.32
N PHE A 71 4.84 -9.94 -8.00
CA PHE A 71 6.12 -9.44 -7.53
C PHE A 71 6.92 -8.91 -8.71
N ASN A 72 7.69 -7.84 -8.50
CA ASN A 72 8.53 -7.21 -9.53
C ASN A 72 7.76 -6.81 -10.81
N ASP A 73 6.47 -6.52 -10.69
CA ASP A 73 5.67 -5.95 -11.77
C ASP A 73 5.65 -4.42 -11.70
N ASP A 74 5.03 -3.77 -12.69
CA ASP A 74 4.99 -2.30 -12.76
C ASP A 74 4.20 -1.69 -11.60
N TYR A 75 3.16 -2.38 -11.13
CA TYR A 75 2.33 -1.89 -10.04
C TYR A 75 3.09 -1.91 -8.71
N VAL A 76 3.77 -3.01 -8.40
CA VAL A 76 4.64 -3.15 -7.23
C VAL A 76 5.74 -2.09 -7.23
N LYS A 77 6.38 -1.83 -8.38
CA LYS A 77 7.40 -0.77 -8.49
C LYS A 77 6.85 0.64 -8.24
N VAL A 78 5.64 0.92 -8.73
CA VAL A 78 4.96 2.18 -8.42
C VAL A 78 4.68 2.29 -6.92
N MET A 79 4.25 1.19 -6.29
CA MET A 79 3.99 1.16 -4.86
C MET A 79 5.27 1.33 -4.03
N GLU A 80 6.38 0.72 -4.43
CA GLU A 80 7.70 0.94 -3.82
C GLU A 80 8.08 2.42 -3.83
N CYS A 81 7.91 3.10 -4.96
CA CYS A 81 8.14 4.54 -5.09
C CYS A 81 7.20 5.35 -4.17
N LEU A 82 5.90 5.07 -4.17
CA LEU A 82 4.95 5.76 -3.29
C LEU A 82 5.28 5.60 -1.81
N ILE A 83 5.73 4.42 -1.40
CA ILE A 83 6.13 4.13 -0.02
C ILE A 83 7.42 4.88 0.32
N GLU A 84 8.43 4.83 -0.55
CA GLU A 84 9.73 5.48 -0.34
C GLU A 84 9.60 7.01 -0.23
N TYR A 85 8.76 7.61 -1.06
CA TYR A 85 8.61 9.07 -1.13
C TYR A 85 7.36 9.59 -0.38
N SER A 86 6.70 8.76 0.44
CA SER A 86 5.45 9.13 1.13
C SER A 86 5.58 10.42 1.95
N ASP A 87 6.70 10.60 2.66
CA ASP A 87 6.94 11.79 3.49
C ASP A 87 7.05 13.08 2.67
N ILE A 88 7.59 12.99 1.44
CA ILE A 88 7.70 14.14 0.54
C ILE A 88 6.34 14.46 -0.07
N ILE A 89 5.59 13.44 -0.48
CA ILE A 89 4.27 13.57 -1.11
C ILE A 89 3.25 14.14 -0.12
N ASP A 90 3.30 13.70 1.13
CA ASP A 90 2.37 14.14 2.18
C ASP A 90 2.71 15.52 2.77
N LYS A 91 3.83 16.12 2.38
CA LYS A 91 4.21 17.44 2.89
C LYS A 91 3.10 18.45 2.53
N PRO A 92 2.51 19.14 3.51
CA PRO A 92 1.51 20.17 3.22
C PRO A 92 2.13 21.24 2.32
N SER A 93 1.35 21.75 1.38
CA SER A 93 1.83 22.83 0.53
C SER A 93 2.07 24.08 1.37
N ASP A 94 3.17 24.78 1.11
CA ASP A 94 3.45 26.09 1.71
C ASP A 94 2.52 27.19 1.15
N PHE A 95 1.41 26.81 0.53
CA PHE A 95 0.49 27.70 -0.15
C PHE A 95 -0.40 28.41 0.88
N SER A 96 -0.13 29.69 1.08
CA SER A 96 -0.99 30.57 1.88
C SER A 96 -1.93 31.34 0.94
N ILE A 97 -3.24 31.10 1.08
CA ILE A 97 -4.25 31.94 0.41
C ILE A 97 -4.44 33.20 1.27
N ASN A 98 -3.90 34.32 0.81
CA ASN A 98 -4.29 35.63 1.33
C ASN A 98 -5.59 36.05 0.64
N LEU A 99 -6.73 35.63 1.20
CA LEU A 99 -8.02 36.17 0.79
C LEU A 99 -8.09 37.61 1.28
N ASN A 100 -8.06 38.56 0.34
CA ASN A 100 -8.26 39.96 0.65
C ASN A 100 -9.70 40.10 1.17
N GLN A 101 -9.88 40.28 2.49
CA GLN A 101 -11.20 40.40 3.14
C GLN A 101 -11.91 41.71 2.82
N ALA A 102 -11.47 42.44 1.79
CA ALA A 102 -12.10 43.67 1.38
C ALA A 102 -13.52 43.33 0.88
N GLU A 103 -14.54 43.73 1.64
CA GLU A 103 -15.97 43.61 1.33
C GLU A 103 -16.40 44.50 0.14
N ASN A 104 -15.52 44.70 -0.83
CA ASN A 104 -15.69 45.63 -1.94
C ASN A 104 -16.60 45.05 -3.05
N TRP A 105 -17.14 43.85 -2.86
CA TRP A 105 -17.99 43.18 -3.85
C TRP A 105 -19.37 43.85 -4.02
N GLN A 106 -19.74 44.80 -3.14
CA GLN A 106 -21.03 45.51 -3.19
C GLN A 106 -21.00 46.97 -3.65
N PHE A 107 -19.84 47.58 -3.91
CA PHE A 107 -19.82 49.00 -4.31
C PHE A 107 -19.42 49.16 -5.76
N ASN A 108 -20.41 48.99 -6.66
CA ASN A 108 -20.56 49.74 -7.91
C ASN A 108 -21.87 49.35 -8.61
N ALA A 109 -22.98 49.75 -7.99
CA ALA A 109 -24.24 49.94 -8.69
C ALA A 109 -24.61 51.43 -8.55
N ILE A 110 -24.06 52.25 -9.44
CA ILE A 110 -24.55 53.61 -9.73
C ILE A 110 -24.95 53.61 -11.19
#